data_AF-A0A952LE55-F1
#
_entry.id   AF-A0A952LE55-F1
#
_cell.length_a   1.000
_cell.length_b   1.000
_cell.length_c   1.000
_cell.angle_alpha   90.00
_cell.angle_beta   90.00
_cell.angle_gamma   90.00
#
_symmetry.space_group_name_H-M   'P 1'
#
loop_
_entity.id
_entity.type
_entity.pdbx_description
1 polymer ?
#
loop_
_entity_poly.entity_id
_entity_poly.type
_entity_poly.pdbx_seq_one_letter_code
_entity_poly.pdbx_strand_id
1 'polypeptide(L)' 'VYDVENLKYLVEDFKTGLVAEKGNYKQVFDKLDKVLSDENLYKTIVENGYNEFKSKYTKKIILEKFLKELQDFSG' A
#
# COMPACT_ATOMS: atom_id res chain seq x y z
N VAL A 1 10.56 7.85 14.06
CA VAL A 1 10.30 8.80 12.96
C VAL A 1 9.66 8.00 11.84
N TYR A 2 8.36 8.10 11.65
CA TYR A 2 7.71 7.42 10.52
C TYR A 2 8.11 8.19 9.28
N ASP A 3 8.99 7.58 8.50
CA ASP A 3 9.49 8.17 7.28
C ASP A 3 8.40 8.02 6.21
N VAL A 4 7.68 9.11 5.96
CA VAL A 4 6.61 9.18 4.96
C VAL A 4 7.14 8.78 3.58
N GLU A 5 8.46 8.92 3.36
CA GLU A 5 9.13 8.53 2.12
C GLU A 5 9.01 7.03 1.80
N ASN A 6 8.90 6.15 2.80
CA ASN A 6 8.84 4.72 2.54
C ASN A 6 7.42 4.18 2.38
N LEU A 7 6.40 4.93 2.84
CA LEU A 7 5.00 4.55 2.67
C LEU A 7 4.59 4.51 1.18
N LYS A 8 5.23 5.31 0.33
CA LYS A 8 5.00 5.29 -1.13
C LYS A 8 5.37 3.95 -1.79
N TYR A 9 6.22 3.14 -1.15
CA TYR A 9 6.58 1.80 -1.66
C TYR A 9 5.59 0.71 -1.23
N LEU A 10 4.70 1.03 -0.29
CA LEU A 10 3.63 0.14 0.19
C LEU A 10 2.26 0.53 -0.36
N VAL A 11 2.07 1.81 -0.67
CA VAL A 11 0.80 2.38 -1.09
C VAL A 11 1.00 3.11 -2.41
N GLU A 12 0.29 2.69 -3.44
CA GLU A 12 0.19 3.37 -4.72
C GLU A 12 -1.02 4.33 -4.69
N ASP A 13 -0.76 5.62 -4.91
CA ASP A 13 -1.76 6.68 -4.82
C ASP A 13 -2.93 6.46 -5.80
N PHE A 14 -4.16 6.58 -5.30
CA PHE A 14 -5.43 6.29 -5.99
C PHE A 14 -5.57 4.87 -6.57
N LYS A 15 -4.64 3.97 -6.27
CA LYS A 15 -4.69 2.58 -6.74
C LYS A 15 -4.87 1.61 -5.59
N THR A 16 -4.06 1.71 -4.55
CA THR A 16 -4.12 0.84 -3.35
C THR A 16 -4.27 1.63 -2.05
N GLY A 17 -4.19 2.95 -2.12
CA GLY A 17 -4.54 3.87 -1.04
C GLY A 17 -4.35 5.32 -1.45
N LEU A 18 -4.09 6.19 -0.46
CA LEU A 18 -3.86 7.62 -0.68
C LEU A 18 -2.51 8.02 -0.11
N VAL A 19 -1.71 8.72 -0.93
CA VAL A 19 -0.43 9.29 -0.51
C VAL A 19 -0.52 10.81 -0.65
N ALA A 20 -0.10 11.52 0.39
CA ALA A 20 -0.04 12.97 0.40
C ALA A 20 1.31 13.44 0.96
N GLU A 21 1.72 14.64 0.56
CA GLU A 21 2.92 15.29 1.05
C GLU A 21 2.76 15.66 2.53
N LYS A 22 3.85 15.50 3.29
CA LYS A 22 3.87 15.82 4.71
C LYS A 22 3.52 17.30 4.93
N GLY A 23 2.47 17.55 5.72
CA GLY A 23 1.99 18.90 6.04
C GLY A 23 1.03 19.51 5.01
N ASN A 24 0.76 18.82 3.88
CA ASN A 24 -0.17 19.29 2.86
C ASN A 24 -1.61 18.84 3.16
N TYR A 25 -2.24 19.48 4.15
CA TYR A 25 -3.60 19.13 4.57
C TYR A 25 -4.64 19.33 3.46
N LYS A 26 -4.46 20.34 2.61
CA LYS A 26 -5.36 20.59 1.48
C LYS A 26 -5.38 19.39 0.53
N GLN A 27 -4.20 18.87 0.18
CA GLN A 27 -4.11 17.68 -0.66
C GLN A 27 -4.79 16.46 -0.03
N VAL A 28 -4.70 16.29 1.29
CA VAL A 28 -5.43 15.23 2.01
C VAL A 28 -6.95 15.39 1.82
N PHE A 29 -7.48 16.59 2.06
CA PHE A 29 -8.92 16.86 1.89
C PHE A 29 -9.38 16.67 0.44
N ASP A 30 -8.66 17.22 -0.54
CA ASP A 30 -9.00 17.09 -1.95
C ASP A 30 -9.04 15.60 -2.40
N LYS A 31 -8.10 14.79 -1.89
CA LYS A 31 -8.05 13.35 -2.17
C LYS A 31 -9.19 12.59 -1.49
N LEU A 32 -9.49 12.90 -0.23
CA LEU A 32 -10.59 12.28 0.49
C LEU A 32 -11.93 12.62 -0.15
N ASP A 33 -12.15 13.90 -0.47
CA ASP A 33 -13.38 14.36 -1.13
C ASP A 33 -13.61 13.63 -2.45
N LYS A 34 -12.56 13.49 -3.27
CA LYS A 34 -12.61 12.72 -4.52
C LYS A 34 -12.97 11.25 -4.30
N VAL A 35 -12.34 10.58 -3.33
CA VAL A 35 -12.59 9.15 -3.06
C VAL A 35 -13.98 8.93 -2.46
N LEU A 36 -14.43 9.82 -1.57
CA LEU A 36 -15.74 9.71 -0.93
C LEU A 36 -16.89 10.07 -1.88
N SER A 37 -16.63 10.91 -2.89
CA SER A 37 -17.61 11.30 -3.90
C SER A 37 -17.70 10.32 -5.09
N ASP A 38 -16.75 9.40 -5.23
CA ASP A 38 -16.71 8.40 -6.30
C ASP A 38 -16.67 6.97 -5.71
N GLU A 39 -17.85 6.35 -5.61
CA GLU A 39 -18.01 5.01 -5.05
C GLU A 39 -17.19 3.94 -5.80
N ASN A 40 -17.03 4.08 -7.12
CA ASN A 40 -16.26 3.12 -7.92
C ASN A 40 -14.77 3.25 -7.62
N LEU A 41 -14.27 4.48 -7.50
CA LEU A 41 -12.90 4.74 -7.09
C LEU A 41 -12.63 4.19 -5.69
N TYR A 42 -13.54 4.42 -4.74
CA TYR A 42 -13.43 3.86 -3.40
C TYR A 42 -13.32 2.34 -3.41
N LYS A 43 -14.25 1.64 -4.08
CA LYS A 43 -14.24 0.18 -4.17
C LYS A 43 -12.97 -0.35 -4.81
N THR A 44 -12.55 0.28 -5.92
CA THR A 44 -11.33 -0.09 -6.65
C THR A 44 -10.10 -0.01 -5.74
N ILE A 45 -9.95 1.08 -5.00
CA ILE A 45 -8.82 1.28 -4.08
C ILE A 45 -8.81 0.21 -2.99
N VAL A 46 -9.96 -0.06 -2.38
CA VAL A 46 -10.10 -1.06 -1.30
C VAL A 46 -9.78 -2.46 -1.79
N GLU A 47 -10.36 -2.87 -2.92
CA GLU A 47 -10.16 -4.19 -3.50
C GLU A 47 -8.69 -4.40 -3.91
N ASN A 48 -8.09 -3.42 -4.58
CA ASN A 48 -6.69 -3.49 -4.98
C ASN A 48 -5.75 -3.54 -3.77
N GLY A 49 -5.96 -2.68 -2.76
CA GLY A 49 -5.14 -2.68 -1.55
C GLY A 49 -5.23 -4.01 -0.80
N TYR A 50 -6.43 -4.60 -0.71
CA TYR A 50 -6.61 -5.90 -0.09
C TYR A 50 -5.94 -7.04 -0.88
N ASN A 51 -6.08 -7.04 -2.20
CA ASN A 51 -5.46 -8.04 -3.08
C ASN A 51 -3.93 -7.95 -3.07
N GLU A 52 -3.38 -6.73 -3.04
CA GLU A 52 -1.95 -6.50 -2.89
C GLU A 52 -1.45 -7.02 -1.52
N PHE A 53 -2.17 -6.72 -0.43
CA PHE A 53 -1.84 -7.26 0.89
C PHE A 53 -1.79 -8.79 0.90
N LYS A 54 -2.83 -9.44 0.36
CA LYS A 54 -2.91 -10.90 0.29
C LYS A 54 -1.76 -11.52 -0.51
N SER A 55 -1.35 -10.87 -1.60
CA SER A 55 -0.35 -11.40 -2.53
C SER A 55 1.10 -11.07 -2.18
N LYS A 56 1.37 -10.11 -1.29
CA LYS A 56 2.75 -9.69 -0.99
C LYS A 56 3.12 -9.72 0.49
N TYR A 57 2.17 -9.46 1.39
CA TYR A 57 2.46 -9.08 2.77
C TYR A 57 1.86 -10.03 3.82
N THR A 58 1.27 -11.16 3.41
CA THR A 58 0.82 -12.19 4.36
C THR A 58 2.01 -12.88 5.01
N LYS A 59 1.84 -13.32 6.27
CA LYS A 59 2.90 -14.05 7.02
C LYS A 59 3.45 -15.23 6.24
N LYS A 60 2.57 -15.98 5.55
CA LYS A 60 2.94 -17.11 4.69
C LYS A 60 3.94 -16.68 3.62
N ILE A 61 3.64 -15.63 2.87
CA ILE A 61 4.47 -15.15 1.76
C ILE A 61 5.80 -14.60 2.27
N ILE A 62 5.80 -13.89 3.41
CA ILE A 62 7.04 -13.40 4.02
C ILE A 62 7.92 -14.57 4.48
N LEU A 63 7.33 -15.60 5.10
CA LEU A 63 8.06 -16.80 5.52
C LEU A 63 8.63 -17.58 4.32
N GLU A 64 7.84 -17.76 3.26
CA GLU A 64 8.29 -18.40 2.02
C GLU A 64 9.49 -17.66 1.40
N LYS A 65 9.44 -16.32 1.34
CA LYS A 65 10.57 -15.50 0.88
C LYS A 65 11.80 -15.69 1.75
N PHE A 66 11.63 -15.65 3.08
CA PHE A 66 12.73 -15.81 4.01
C PHE A 66 13.39 -17.19 3.91
N LEU A 67 12.59 -18.26 3.82
CA LEU A 67 13.10 -19.62 3.66
C LEU A 67 13.85 -19.79 2.34
N LYS A 68 13.36 -19.17 1.26
CA LYS A 68 14.04 -19.18 -0.03
C LYS A 68 15.42 -18.53 0.05
N GLU A 69 15.52 -17.33 0.65
CA GLU A 69 16.81 -16.63 0.82
C GLU A 69 17.80 -17.46 1.67
N LEU A 70 17.32 -18.16 2.71
CA LEU A 70 18.15 -19.07 3.50
C LEU A 70 18.66 -20.26 2.69
N GLN A 71 17.82 -20.84 1.83
CA GLN A 71 18.21 -21.93 0.95
C GLN A 71 19.27 -21.48 -0.05
N ASP A 72 19.04 -20.34 -0.71
CA ASP A 72 19.94 -19.74 -1.70
C ASP A 72 21.30 -19.36 -1.08
N PHE A 73 21.34 -19.01 0.22
CA PHE A 73 22.58 -18.74 0.95
C PHE A 73 23.35 -20.00 1.37
N SER A 74 22.65 -21.12 1.53
CA SER A 74 23.21 -22.39 2.03
C SER A 74 23.70 -23.35 0.94
N GLY A 75 23.40 -23.06 -0.33
CA GLY A 75 23.84 -23.81 -1.51
C GLY A 75 24.96 -23.11 -2.27
#